data_AF-A0A060XK02-F1
#
_entry.id   AF-A0A060XK02-F1
#
_cell.length_a   1.000
_cell.length_b   1.000
_cell.length_c   1.000
_cell.angle_alpha   90.00
_cell.angle_beta   90.00
_cell.angle_gamma   90.00
#
_symmetry.space_group_name_H-M   'P 1'
#
loop_
_entity.id
_entity.type
_entity.pdbx_description
1 polymer ?
#
loop_
_entity_poly.entity_id
_entity_poly.type
_entity_poly.pdbx_seq_one_letter_code
_entity_poly.pdbx_strand_id
1 'polypeptide(L)'
;MRFRVYKRKVVILTLVVVVCGLAFWTSGKQKKSSGVVVLKEAEGARRSSISRIPNLPPIAPVVKPEVDNTTQVYRGIVFQLNFDQTVRHEEQFRAARKKDDLVVVVQVHNRPDYLRLLVESLRKARGVESILLIFSHDFWSPEINQVVASVDFCQVLQIFFPFSIQLYPQEFPGHDPRDCPRDISKIDALKLGCINAEYPDSFGHYREAKFSQTKHHWWWKLHFVWDRVRALKDHRGLVLLIEEDHFLSPDFLHFLKLMSILKRENCPDCDILSLGSYGHISYPSKANKVEVKAWKSTEHNMGMALSRETYQKLIQCTDAFCTYDDYNWDWSLQHLTVTCLPSYWKVMVSEAPRVFHAGDCGMHHKKSVCMPSSQKTKIDTILQSSSNQLFPKNLLITKRLPANGAGGVAPHVKNGGWGDIRDHELCKSYPRLQ
;
A
#
# COMPACT_ATOMS: atom_id res chain seq x y z
N MET A 1 21.40 -4.05 -57.08
CA MET A 1 20.62 -3.58 -55.90
C MET A 1 19.23 -3.18 -56.36
N ARG A 2 18.17 -3.91 -55.96
CA ARG A 2 16.77 -3.56 -56.24
C ARG A 2 16.04 -3.44 -54.89
N PHE A 3 15.68 -2.22 -54.52
CA PHE A 3 14.93 -1.95 -53.29
C PHE A 3 13.45 -2.30 -53.50
N ARG A 4 12.94 -3.21 -52.68
CA ARG A 4 11.53 -3.61 -52.64
C ARG A 4 10.82 -2.73 -51.61
N VAL A 5 10.06 -1.74 -52.08
CA VAL A 5 9.26 -0.85 -51.22
C VAL A 5 8.00 -1.61 -50.75
N TYR A 6 7.85 -1.77 -49.43
CA TYR A 6 6.68 -2.40 -48.82
C TYR A 6 5.47 -1.46 -48.88
N LYS A 7 4.56 -1.70 -49.84
CA LYS A 7 3.33 -0.92 -50.09
C LYS A 7 2.46 -0.68 -48.85
N ARG A 8 2.54 -1.53 -47.82
CA ARG A 8 1.74 -1.42 -46.59
C ARG A 8 2.18 -0.28 -45.66
N LYS A 9 3.43 0.18 -45.72
CA LYS A 9 3.92 1.31 -44.90
C LYS A 9 3.62 2.68 -45.51
N VAL A 10 3.50 2.76 -46.84
CA VAL A 10 3.18 4.00 -47.56
C VAL A 10 1.73 4.42 -47.33
N VAL A 11 0.79 3.47 -47.27
CA VAL A 11 -0.64 3.72 -47.00
C VAL A 11 -0.90 4.22 -45.58
N ILE A 12 -0.12 3.71 -44.61
CA ILE A 12 -0.24 4.15 -43.20
C ILE A 12 0.34 5.57 -43.03
N LEU A 13 1.43 5.88 -43.74
CA LEU A 13 2.03 7.22 -43.70
C LEU A 13 1.09 8.29 -44.31
N THR A 14 0.40 7.97 -45.41
CA THR A 14 -0.58 8.89 -46.02
C THR A 14 -1.83 9.09 -45.17
N LEU A 15 -2.31 8.07 -44.45
CA LEU A 15 -3.43 8.21 -43.51
C LEU A 15 -3.10 9.10 -42.31
N VAL A 16 -1.88 9.01 -41.77
CA VAL A 16 -1.43 9.86 -40.65
C VAL A 16 -1.32 11.33 -41.08
N VAL A 17 -0.82 11.60 -42.29
CA VAL A 17 -0.68 12.97 -42.81
C VAL A 17 -2.04 13.63 -43.08
N VAL A 18 -3.04 12.88 -43.55
CA VAL A 18 -4.40 13.41 -43.79
C VAL A 18 -5.13 13.72 -42.48
N VAL A 19 -4.97 12.88 -41.45
CA VAL A 19 -5.59 13.12 -40.13
C VAL A 19 -4.94 14.32 -39.42
N CYS A 20 -3.62 14.51 -39.53
CA CYS A 20 -2.95 15.69 -39.00
C CYS A 20 -3.32 16.97 -39.78
N GLY A 21 -3.54 16.90 -41.10
CA GLY A 21 -3.97 18.03 -41.92
C GLY A 21 -5.38 18.54 -41.60
N LEU A 22 -6.30 17.64 -41.25
CA LEU A 22 -7.68 18.00 -40.88
C LEU A 22 -7.78 18.59 -39.45
N ALA A 23 -6.92 18.17 -38.53
CA ALA A 23 -6.88 18.72 -37.17
C ALA A 23 -6.35 20.17 -37.11
N PHE A 24 -5.49 20.57 -38.06
CA PHE A 24 -5.00 21.95 -38.14
C PHE A 24 -5.98 22.91 -38.85
N TRP A 25 -6.91 22.40 -39.66
CA TRP A 25 -7.90 23.23 -40.37
C TRP A 25 -9.04 23.73 -39.45
N THR A 26 -9.33 23.03 -38.34
CA THR A 26 -10.43 23.39 -37.43
C THR A 26 -10.05 24.39 -36.34
N SER A 27 -8.77 24.69 -36.13
CA SER A 27 -8.31 25.67 -35.12
C SER A 27 -8.09 27.09 -35.65
N GLY A 28 -8.48 27.38 -36.89
CA GLY A 28 -8.12 28.61 -37.59
C GLY A 28 -9.23 29.63 -37.81
N LYS A 29 -10.18 29.85 -36.89
CA LYS A 29 -11.15 30.98 -37.01
C LYS A 29 -11.62 31.50 -35.65
N GLN A 30 -10.97 32.54 -35.13
CA GLN A 30 -11.58 33.80 -34.69
C GLN A 30 -10.57 34.68 -33.93
N LYS A 31 -10.14 35.78 -34.56
CA LYS A 31 -9.65 36.96 -33.86
C LYS A 31 -9.94 38.20 -34.70
N LYS A 32 -10.81 39.08 -34.20
CA LYS A 32 -10.66 40.55 -34.13
C LYS A 32 -12.04 41.24 -34.05
N SER A 33 -12.28 41.91 -32.93
CA SER A 33 -12.67 43.32 -32.96
C SER A 33 -12.12 44.01 -31.71
N SER A 34 -11.67 45.24 -31.92
CA SER A 34 -10.80 46.05 -31.08
C SER A 34 -11.61 46.94 -30.14
N GLY A 35 -11.02 47.31 -29.01
CA GLY A 35 -11.58 48.31 -28.10
C GLY A 35 -10.56 48.72 -27.05
N VAL A 36 -9.61 49.57 -27.45
CA VAL A 36 -8.71 50.30 -26.53
C VAL A 36 -9.52 51.41 -25.88
N VAL A 37 -9.65 51.40 -24.55
CA VAL A 37 -10.03 52.59 -23.78
C VAL A 37 -9.02 52.80 -22.66
N VAL A 38 -8.51 54.01 -22.67
CA VAL A 38 -7.45 54.60 -21.87
C VAL A 38 -7.88 54.77 -20.41
N LEU A 39 -6.99 54.40 -19.48
CA LEU A 39 -7.07 54.75 -18.07
C LEU A 39 -6.89 56.26 -17.89
N LYS A 40 -7.82 56.90 -17.19
CA LYS A 40 -7.66 58.25 -16.67
C LYS A 40 -8.06 58.25 -15.19
N GLU A 41 -7.09 58.54 -14.34
CA GLU A 41 -7.31 58.90 -12.93
C GLU A 41 -8.20 60.14 -12.83
N ALA A 42 -9.11 60.11 -11.86
CA ALA A 42 -9.73 61.31 -11.31
C ALA A 42 -9.99 61.09 -9.82
N GLU A 43 -9.26 61.84 -9.01
CA GLU A 43 -9.57 62.10 -7.60
C GLU A 43 -10.97 62.74 -7.49
N GLY A 44 -11.72 62.34 -6.47
CA GLY A 44 -13.03 62.90 -6.19
C GLY A 44 -13.62 62.36 -4.89
N ALA A 45 -13.29 63.02 -3.78
CA ALA A 45 -13.88 62.80 -2.48
C ALA A 45 -15.42 62.93 -2.51
N ARG A 46 -16.16 62.00 -1.87
CA ARG A 46 -17.27 62.30 -0.95
C ARG A 46 -17.95 61.04 -0.35
N ARG A 47 -18.03 61.09 0.98
CA ARG A 47 -19.13 60.67 1.88
C ARG A 47 -19.48 59.18 1.99
N SER A 48 -19.03 58.65 3.12
CA SER A 48 -19.65 57.62 3.96
C SER A 48 -21.19 57.57 3.88
N SER A 49 -21.71 56.41 3.49
CA SER A 49 -23.04 55.92 3.84
C SER A 49 -22.93 54.43 4.18
N ILE A 50 -23.15 54.13 5.46
CA ILE A 50 -23.18 52.78 6.03
C ILE A 50 -24.43 52.08 5.51
N SER A 51 -24.28 51.11 4.61
CA SER A 51 -25.34 50.17 4.23
C SER A 51 -25.26 48.92 5.10
N ARG A 52 -26.37 48.60 5.76
CA ARG A 52 -26.54 47.44 6.63
C ARG A 52 -26.43 46.15 5.82
N ILE A 53 -25.54 45.26 6.23
CA ILE A 53 -25.47 43.87 5.76
C ILE A 53 -26.74 43.16 6.23
N PRO A 54 -27.49 42.44 5.35
CA PRO A 54 -28.58 41.59 5.80
C PRO A 54 -28.05 40.42 6.62
N ASN A 55 -28.66 40.19 7.78
CA ASN A 55 -28.34 39.09 8.69
C ASN A 55 -28.27 37.75 7.94
N LEU A 56 -27.11 37.09 8.02
CA LEU A 56 -26.99 35.67 7.70
C LEU A 56 -27.92 34.87 8.63
N PRO A 57 -28.65 33.87 8.12
CA PRO A 57 -29.43 32.98 8.96
C PRO A 57 -28.50 32.23 9.93
N PRO A 58 -28.95 31.95 11.17
CA PRO A 58 -28.15 31.20 12.12
C PRO A 58 -27.78 29.84 11.52
N ILE A 59 -26.49 29.51 11.60
CA ILE A 59 -25.95 28.19 11.25
C ILE A 59 -26.78 27.15 12.02
N ALA A 60 -27.47 26.27 11.28
CA ALA A 60 -28.24 25.20 11.87
C ALA A 60 -27.34 24.41 12.84
N PRO A 61 -27.82 24.03 14.04
CA PRO A 61 -27.03 23.26 14.97
C PRO A 61 -26.56 21.98 14.27
N VAL A 62 -25.25 21.76 14.26
CA VAL A 62 -24.64 20.52 13.76
C VAL A 62 -25.20 19.40 14.62
N VAL A 63 -26.20 18.70 14.11
CA VAL A 63 -26.67 17.45 14.69
C VAL A 63 -25.49 16.50 14.56
N LYS A 64 -24.78 16.26 15.66
CA LYS A 64 -23.75 15.23 15.69
C LYS A 64 -24.44 13.91 15.31
N PRO A 65 -23.96 13.19 14.28
CA PRO A 65 -24.55 11.91 13.96
C PRO A 65 -24.50 11.01 15.18
N GLU A 66 -25.64 10.45 15.55
CA GLU A 66 -25.73 9.50 16.66
C GLU A 66 -24.92 8.27 16.27
N VAL A 67 -23.85 7.99 17.01
CA VAL A 67 -22.99 6.84 16.74
C VAL A 67 -23.78 5.59 17.10
N ASP A 68 -24.09 4.76 16.08
CA ASP A 68 -24.80 3.49 16.27
C ASP A 68 -24.15 2.65 17.38
N ASN A 69 -24.99 1.96 18.16
CA ASN A 69 -24.55 1.17 19.30
C ASN A 69 -23.49 0.12 18.88
N THR A 70 -23.64 -0.45 17.68
CA THR A 70 -22.67 -1.41 17.12
C THR A 70 -21.28 -0.80 16.93
N THR A 71 -21.19 0.44 16.44
CA THR A 71 -19.91 1.14 16.24
C THR A 71 -19.21 1.38 17.59
N GLN A 72 -19.95 1.76 18.63
CA GLN A 72 -19.37 1.95 19.97
C GLN A 72 -18.83 0.63 20.54
N VAL A 73 -19.59 -0.46 20.37
CA VAL A 73 -19.16 -1.81 20.76
C VAL A 73 -17.87 -2.21 20.05
N TYR A 74 -17.77 -2.03 18.72
CA TYR A 74 -16.55 -2.36 17.99
C TYR A 74 -15.35 -1.51 18.40
N ARG A 75 -15.54 -0.21 18.69
CA ARG A 75 -14.47 0.64 19.25
C ARG A 75 -13.95 0.08 20.57
N GLY A 76 -14.84 -0.33 21.47
CA GLY A 76 -14.47 -0.96 22.75
C GLY A 76 -13.74 -2.29 22.57
N ILE A 77 -14.22 -3.16 21.70
CA ILE A 77 -13.58 -4.45 21.37
C ILE A 77 -12.17 -4.23 20.82
N VAL A 78 -12.02 -3.34 19.82
CA VAL A 78 -10.73 -3.05 19.18
C VAL A 78 -9.74 -2.50 20.19
N PHE A 79 -10.17 -1.55 21.04
CA PHE A 79 -9.33 -1.01 22.10
C PHE A 79 -8.84 -2.11 23.05
N GLN A 80 -9.78 -2.92 23.56
CA GLN A 80 -9.46 -3.96 24.54
C GLN A 80 -8.53 -5.03 23.95
N LEU A 81 -8.78 -5.51 22.73
CA LEU A 81 -7.95 -6.53 22.10
C LEU A 81 -6.54 -6.04 21.78
N ASN A 82 -6.40 -4.80 21.31
CA ASN A 82 -5.08 -4.18 21.10
C ASN A 82 -4.33 -3.93 22.41
N PHE A 83 -5.06 -3.68 23.50
CA PHE A 83 -4.48 -3.51 24.82
C PHE A 83 -4.04 -4.86 25.41
N ASP A 84 -4.87 -5.90 25.32
CA ASP A 84 -4.62 -7.22 25.92
C ASP A 84 -3.55 -8.02 25.16
N GLN A 85 -3.50 -7.89 23.84
CA GLN A 85 -2.52 -8.56 22.96
C GLN A 85 -2.38 -10.06 23.26
N THR A 86 -3.50 -10.75 23.47
CA THR A 86 -3.53 -12.17 23.81
C THR A 86 -2.90 -13.00 22.69
N VAL A 87 -1.73 -13.59 22.97
CA VAL A 87 -1.07 -14.52 22.04
C VAL A 87 -1.68 -15.91 22.20
N ARG A 88 -2.39 -16.36 21.17
CA ARG A 88 -2.98 -17.71 21.13
C ARG A 88 -1.90 -18.76 20.88
N HIS A 89 -2.12 -19.94 21.44
CA HIS A 89 -1.21 -21.10 21.34
C HIS A 89 0.19 -20.84 21.90
N GLU A 90 0.36 -19.85 22.78
CA GLU A 90 1.66 -19.47 23.33
C GLU A 90 2.35 -20.65 24.02
N GLU A 91 1.67 -21.31 24.97
CA GLU A 91 2.21 -22.48 25.69
C GLU A 91 2.51 -23.67 24.77
N GLN A 92 1.59 -23.96 23.84
CA GLN A 92 1.70 -25.09 22.92
C GLN A 92 2.96 -24.99 22.04
N PHE A 93 3.32 -23.78 21.61
CA PHE A 93 4.46 -23.53 20.73
C PHE A 93 5.65 -22.85 21.42
N ARG A 94 5.64 -22.76 22.76
CA ARG A 94 6.70 -22.12 23.57
C ARG A 94 8.07 -22.72 23.29
N ALA A 95 8.16 -24.05 23.14
CA ALA A 95 9.42 -24.73 22.87
C ALA A 95 9.89 -24.60 21.41
N ALA A 96 8.96 -24.40 20.47
CA ALA A 96 9.26 -24.27 19.05
C ALA A 96 9.77 -22.87 18.68
N ARG A 97 9.23 -21.84 19.33
CA ARG A 97 9.59 -20.44 19.08
C ARG A 97 10.73 -19.96 19.99
N LYS A 98 11.76 -19.38 19.38
CA LYS A 98 12.89 -18.74 20.05
C LYS A 98 12.80 -17.21 19.97
N LYS A 99 13.55 -16.54 20.84
CA LYS A 99 13.75 -15.08 20.71
C LYS A 99 14.35 -14.77 19.35
N ASP A 100 13.86 -13.71 18.72
CA ASP A 100 14.29 -13.22 17.41
C ASP A 100 13.93 -14.14 16.22
N ASP A 101 13.12 -15.19 16.42
CA ASP A 101 12.51 -15.95 15.32
C ASP A 101 11.55 -15.08 14.50
N LEU A 102 11.35 -15.46 13.23
CA LEU A 102 10.56 -14.70 12.26
C LEU A 102 9.17 -14.34 12.79
N VAL A 103 8.80 -13.08 12.61
CA VAL A 103 7.42 -12.61 12.78
C VAL A 103 6.81 -12.43 11.40
N VAL A 104 5.60 -12.94 11.18
CA VAL A 104 4.84 -12.73 9.94
C VAL A 104 3.64 -11.85 10.26
N VAL A 105 3.48 -10.74 9.55
CA VAL A 105 2.38 -9.79 9.72
C VAL A 105 1.55 -9.78 8.45
N VAL A 106 0.28 -10.12 8.59
CA VAL A 106 -0.71 -10.14 7.51
C VAL A 106 -1.58 -8.89 7.61
N GLN A 107 -1.63 -8.08 6.56
CA GLN A 107 -2.67 -7.05 6.42
C GLN A 107 -3.96 -7.70 5.92
N VAL A 108 -5.03 -7.61 6.71
CA VAL A 108 -6.33 -8.23 6.47
C VAL A 108 -7.39 -7.15 6.35
N HIS A 109 -8.19 -7.25 5.29
CA HIS A 109 -9.36 -6.40 5.08
C HIS A 109 -10.62 -7.23 5.26
N ASN A 110 -11.23 -7.73 4.18
CA ASN A 110 -12.48 -8.47 4.24
C ASN A 110 -12.63 -9.45 3.07
N ARG A 111 -11.56 -10.20 2.74
CA ARG A 111 -11.61 -11.26 1.70
C ARG A 111 -11.35 -12.65 2.31
N PRO A 112 -12.34 -13.24 2.99
CA PRO A 112 -12.15 -14.48 3.76
C PRO A 112 -11.70 -15.67 2.91
N ASP A 113 -12.15 -15.77 1.64
CA ASP A 113 -11.73 -16.85 0.75
C ASP A 113 -10.22 -16.81 0.44
N TYR A 114 -9.67 -15.63 0.22
CA TYR A 114 -8.22 -15.49 0.02
C TYR A 114 -7.46 -15.73 1.31
N LEU A 115 -7.96 -15.22 2.44
CA LEU A 115 -7.35 -15.47 3.75
C LEU A 115 -7.29 -16.97 4.07
N ARG A 116 -8.31 -17.75 3.70
CA ARG A 116 -8.30 -19.22 3.81
C ARG A 116 -7.15 -19.83 3.00
N LEU A 117 -6.94 -19.38 1.76
CA LEU A 117 -5.81 -19.85 0.94
C LEU A 117 -4.45 -19.52 1.57
N LEU A 118 -4.31 -18.32 2.13
CA LEU A 118 -3.09 -17.94 2.84
C LEU A 118 -2.85 -18.87 4.04
N VAL A 119 -3.86 -19.06 4.90
CA VAL A 119 -3.78 -19.94 6.08
C VAL A 119 -3.47 -21.39 5.68
N GLU A 120 -4.10 -21.90 4.61
CA GLU A 120 -3.78 -23.23 4.07
C GLU A 120 -2.33 -23.34 3.60
N SER A 121 -1.79 -22.30 2.95
CA SER A 121 -0.39 -22.29 2.48
C SER A 121 0.60 -22.25 3.65
N LEU A 122 0.31 -21.44 4.69
CA LEU A 122 1.10 -21.35 5.91
C LEU A 122 1.11 -22.69 6.67
N ARG A 123 -0.05 -23.36 6.78
CA ARG A 123 -0.16 -24.68 7.42
C ARG A 123 0.75 -25.73 6.77
N LYS A 124 0.99 -25.63 5.46
CA LYS A 124 1.86 -26.54 4.71
C LYS A 124 3.34 -26.17 4.77
N ALA A 125 3.68 -24.99 5.29
CA ALA A 125 5.05 -24.52 5.33
C ALA A 125 5.85 -25.20 6.44
N ARG A 126 7.05 -25.70 6.10
CA ARG A 126 7.89 -26.43 7.03
C ARG A 126 8.55 -25.47 8.03
N GLY A 127 8.43 -25.76 9.33
CA GLY A 127 9.00 -24.94 10.41
C GLY A 127 8.10 -23.79 10.86
N VAL A 128 6.85 -23.75 10.38
CA VAL A 128 5.88 -22.69 10.71
C VAL A 128 5.55 -22.63 12.20
N GLU A 129 5.73 -23.72 12.93
CA GLU A 129 5.55 -23.79 14.38
C GLU A 129 6.44 -22.82 15.17
N SER A 130 7.53 -22.33 14.56
CA SER A 130 8.48 -21.39 15.19
C SER A 130 8.11 -19.91 15.04
N ILE A 131 7.12 -19.54 14.22
CA ILE A 131 6.81 -18.12 13.96
C ILE A 131 5.84 -17.55 14.99
N LEU A 132 5.84 -16.22 15.11
CA LEU A 132 4.66 -15.48 15.57
C LEU A 132 3.91 -14.96 14.34
N LEU A 133 2.65 -15.36 14.18
CA LEU A 133 1.76 -14.91 13.11
C LEU A 133 0.82 -13.81 13.64
N ILE A 134 0.96 -12.60 13.10
CA ILE A 134 0.13 -11.45 13.47
C ILE A 134 -0.85 -11.16 12.33
N PHE A 135 -2.14 -11.17 12.61
CA PHE A 135 -3.16 -10.65 11.70
C PHE A 135 -3.54 -9.23 12.09
N SER A 136 -3.33 -8.28 11.18
CA SER A 136 -3.66 -6.87 11.35
C SER A 136 -4.92 -6.56 10.56
N HIS A 137 -6.00 -6.22 11.26
CA HIS A 137 -7.35 -6.07 10.69
C HIS A 137 -7.78 -4.62 10.63
N ASP A 138 -8.38 -4.17 9.52
CA ASP A 138 -9.14 -2.89 9.49
C ASP A 138 -10.66 -3.10 9.41
N PHE A 139 -11.10 -4.35 9.49
CA PHE A 139 -12.52 -4.72 9.50
C PHE A 139 -12.77 -5.87 10.46
N TRP A 140 -13.69 -5.67 11.40
CA TRP A 140 -14.21 -6.72 12.28
C TRP A 140 -15.26 -7.55 11.53
N SER A 141 -14.96 -8.83 11.32
CA SER A 141 -15.85 -9.78 10.65
C SER A 141 -15.84 -11.12 11.38
N PRO A 142 -17.01 -11.67 11.78
CA PRO A 142 -17.09 -13.01 12.36
C PRO A 142 -16.49 -14.09 11.45
N GLU A 143 -16.65 -13.97 10.13
CA GLU A 143 -16.11 -14.93 9.17
C GLU A 143 -14.58 -14.90 9.13
N ILE A 144 -13.98 -13.70 9.07
CA ILE A 144 -12.53 -13.52 9.13
C ILE A 144 -11.98 -14.04 10.46
N ASN A 145 -12.64 -13.70 11.57
CA ASN A 145 -12.26 -14.18 12.90
C ASN A 145 -12.32 -15.69 12.99
N GLN A 146 -13.28 -16.36 12.34
CA GLN A 146 -13.35 -17.82 12.30
C GLN A 146 -12.18 -18.43 11.51
N VAL A 147 -11.76 -17.80 10.40
CA VAL A 147 -10.58 -18.25 9.65
C VAL A 147 -9.32 -18.13 10.51
N VAL A 148 -9.12 -17.01 11.20
CA VAL A 148 -7.98 -16.85 12.15
C VAL A 148 -8.10 -17.78 13.35
N ALA A 149 -9.32 -18.07 13.82
CA ALA A 149 -9.59 -19.06 14.88
C ALA A 149 -9.08 -20.46 14.51
N SER A 150 -9.15 -20.83 13.23
CA SER A 150 -8.72 -22.15 12.74
C SER A 150 -7.19 -22.38 12.72
N VAL A 151 -6.38 -21.35 12.97
CA VAL A 151 -4.92 -21.48 13.02
C VAL A 151 -4.53 -22.13 14.35
N ASP A 152 -4.01 -23.35 14.27
CA ASP A 152 -3.63 -24.21 15.40
C ASP A 152 -2.18 -24.75 15.28
N PHE A 153 -1.39 -24.19 14.36
CA PHE A 153 -0.06 -24.68 13.99
C PHE A 153 1.10 -23.73 14.35
N CYS A 154 0.83 -22.56 14.92
CA CYS A 154 1.83 -21.61 15.41
C CYS A 154 1.22 -20.64 16.43
N GLN A 155 2.04 -19.75 17.01
CA GLN A 155 1.53 -18.67 17.86
C GLN A 155 0.83 -17.61 17.02
N VAL A 156 -0.32 -17.12 17.50
CA VAL A 156 -1.16 -16.16 16.75
C VAL A 156 -1.52 -14.95 17.60
N LEU A 157 -1.39 -13.76 17.03
CA LEU A 157 -1.88 -12.51 17.60
C LEU A 157 -2.79 -11.81 16.59
N GLN A 158 -3.90 -11.25 17.06
CA GLN A 158 -4.74 -10.34 16.28
C GLN A 158 -4.56 -8.91 16.79
N ILE A 159 -4.34 -7.98 15.88
CA ILE A 159 -4.33 -6.54 16.14
C ILE A 159 -5.30 -5.85 15.19
N PHE A 160 -5.87 -4.73 15.59
CA PHE A 160 -6.96 -4.08 14.87
C PHE A 160 -6.65 -2.59 14.65
N PHE A 161 -6.63 -2.15 13.41
CA PHE A 161 -6.43 -0.75 13.05
C PHE A 161 -7.55 0.11 13.67
N PRO A 162 -7.25 0.99 14.63
CA PRO A 162 -8.26 1.63 15.47
C PRO A 162 -8.89 2.85 14.81
N PHE A 163 -8.56 3.15 13.54
CA PHE A 163 -9.06 4.30 12.78
C PHE A 163 -9.65 3.85 11.44
N SER A 164 -10.25 2.67 11.38
CA SER A 164 -10.89 2.18 10.15
C SER A 164 -12.24 2.85 9.89
N ILE A 165 -12.69 2.78 8.64
CA ILE A 165 -13.99 3.32 8.21
C ILE A 165 -15.14 2.62 8.94
N GLN A 166 -15.00 1.34 9.29
CA GLN A 166 -16.01 0.62 10.08
C GLN A 166 -16.21 1.24 11.46
N LEU A 167 -15.14 1.75 12.06
CA LEU A 167 -15.16 2.39 13.38
C LEU A 167 -15.57 3.86 13.33
N TYR A 168 -15.44 4.52 12.17
CA TYR A 168 -15.77 5.94 11.98
C TYR A 168 -16.55 6.15 10.68
N PRO A 169 -17.77 5.59 10.54
CA PRO A 169 -18.44 5.57 9.24
C PRO A 169 -18.90 6.95 8.74
N GLN A 170 -19.24 7.86 9.66
CA GLN A 170 -19.86 9.17 9.37
C GLN A 170 -19.02 10.37 9.81
N GLU A 171 -17.75 10.14 10.12
CA GLU A 171 -16.79 11.17 10.52
C GLU A 171 -15.41 10.77 10.02
N PHE A 172 -14.48 11.72 9.91
CA PHE A 172 -13.11 11.39 9.54
C PHE A 172 -12.49 10.37 10.54
N PRO A 173 -11.82 9.29 10.08
CA PRO A 173 -11.36 9.02 8.73
C PRO A 173 -12.32 8.23 7.82
N GLY A 174 -13.56 7.96 8.20
CA GLY A 174 -14.58 7.55 7.22
C GLY A 174 -15.07 8.73 6.39
N HIS A 175 -16.34 8.70 6.00
CA HIS A 175 -16.94 9.74 5.17
C HIS A 175 -17.71 10.72 6.05
N ASP A 176 -17.18 11.94 6.21
CA ASP A 176 -17.94 13.01 6.86
C ASP A 176 -18.96 13.57 5.84
N PRO A 177 -20.24 13.75 6.20
CA PRO A 177 -21.25 14.30 5.29
C PRO A 177 -20.92 15.69 4.71
N ARG A 178 -19.95 16.40 5.31
CA ARG A 178 -19.49 17.72 4.87
C ARG A 178 -18.22 17.65 3.99
N ASP A 179 -17.70 16.45 3.72
CA ASP A 179 -16.60 16.25 2.76
C ASP A 179 -17.03 16.72 1.36
N CYS A 180 -16.09 17.29 0.62
CA CYS A 180 -16.32 17.65 -0.77
C CYS A 180 -16.55 16.39 -1.62
N PRO A 181 -17.54 16.39 -2.54
CA PRO A 181 -17.66 15.32 -3.52
C PRO A 181 -16.36 15.15 -4.32
N ARG A 182 -15.96 13.90 -4.59
CA ARG A 182 -14.66 13.59 -5.20
C ARG A 182 -14.31 14.47 -6.41
N ASP A 183 -15.25 14.59 -7.36
CA ASP A 183 -15.00 15.19 -8.67
C ASP A 183 -15.57 16.62 -8.80
N ILE A 184 -15.98 17.26 -7.69
CA ILE A 184 -16.40 18.67 -7.73
C ILE A 184 -15.20 19.57 -8.08
N SER A 185 -15.42 20.61 -8.87
CA SER A 185 -14.35 21.58 -9.18
C SER A 185 -13.91 22.31 -7.91
N LYS A 186 -12.63 22.70 -7.80
CA LYS A 186 -12.14 23.48 -6.64
C LYS A 186 -12.92 24.77 -6.42
N ILE A 187 -13.31 25.46 -7.50
CA ILE A 187 -14.09 26.69 -7.43
C ILE A 187 -15.45 26.43 -6.80
N ASP A 188 -16.12 25.35 -7.18
CA ASP A 188 -17.45 25.02 -6.66
C ASP A 188 -17.38 24.40 -5.26
N ALA A 189 -16.32 23.68 -4.93
CA ALA A 189 -16.03 23.21 -3.57
C ALA A 189 -15.90 24.38 -2.58
N LEU A 190 -15.15 25.42 -2.97
CA LEU A 190 -14.96 26.62 -2.15
C LEU A 190 -16.27 27.39 -1.98
N LYS A 191 -17.11 27.46 -3.02
CA LYS A 191 -18.47 28.05 -2.91
C LYS A 191 -19.40 27.22 -2.04
N LEU A 192 -19.31 25.88 -2.14
CA LEU A 192 -20.10 24.95 -1.33
C LEU A 192 -19.68 25.03 0.15
N GLY A 193 -18.44 25.39 0.44
CA GLY A 193 -17.90 25.47 1.80
C GLY A 193 -17.72 24.09 2.45
N CYS A 194 -17.51 23.04 1.64
CA CYS A 194 -17.19 21.70 2.14
C CYS A 194 -15.80 21.67 2.81
N ILE A 195 -15.63 20.81 3.81
CA ILE A 195 -14.57 20.97 4.83
C ILE A 195 -13.14 20.81 4.33
N ASN A 196 -12.95 20.10 3.21
CA ASN A 196 -11.64 19.89 2.60
C ASN A 196 -11.47 20.62 1.26
N ALA A 197 -12.29 21.64 0.97
CA ALA A 197 -12.31 22.35 -0.32
C ALA A 197 -10.94 22.92 -0.75
N GLU A 198 -10.11 23.34 0.20
CA GLU A 198 -8.79 23.90 -0.07
C GLU A 198 -7.73 22.85 -0.43
N TYR A 199 -7.98 21.57 -0.12
CA TYR A 199 -7.01 20.48 -0.13
C TYR A 199 -7.37 19.31 -1.08
N PRO A 200 -7.60 19.57 -2.38
CA PRO A 200 -7.67 18.48 -3.36
C PRO A 200 -6.28 17.85 -3.56
N ASP A 201 -6.26 16.66 -4.17
CA ASP A 201 -5.03 16.03 -4.65
C ASP A 201 -4.41 16.79 -5.85
N SER A 202 -3.24 16.33 -6.30
CA SER A 202 -2.50 16.91 -7.43
C SER A 202 -3.27 16.88 -8.77
N PHE A 203 -4.39 16.15 -8.83
CA PHE A 203 -5.25 16.03 -10.00
C PHE A 203 -6.59 16.78 -9.83
N GLY A 204 -6.76 17.50 -8.73
CA GLY A 204 -7.97 18.28 -8.44
C GLY A 204 -9.13 17.47 -7.88
N HIS A 205 -8.90 16.22 -7.43
CA HIS A 205 -9.94 15.39 -6.82
C HIS A 205 -9.88 15.46 -5.28
N TYR A 206 -11.04 15.31 -4.65
CA TYR A 206 -11.16 15.22 -3.20
C TYR A 206 -11.10 13.77 -2.70
N ARG A 207 -10.79 13.65 -1.41
CA ARG A 207 -10.61 12.38 -0.70
C ARG A 207 -11.82 11.45 -0.82
N GLU A 208 -11.53 10.16 -1.00
CA GLU A 208 -12.48 9.07 -0.75
C GLU A 208 -11.93 8.14 0.32
N ALA A 209 -12.66 8.01 1.43
CA ALA A 209 -12.20 7.29 2.63
C ALA A 209 -11.67 5.88 2.34
N LYS A 210 -12.38 5.11 1.50
CA LYS A 210 -12.03 3.73 1.13
C LYS A 210 -10.66 3.59 0.46
N PHE A 211 -10.22 4.60 -0.29
CA PHE A 211 -8.91 4.58 -0.93
C PHE A 211 -7.79 4.99 0.03
N SER A 212 -8.08 5.84 1.01
CA SER A 212 -7.11 6.25 2.03
C SER A 212 -6.83 5.14 3.07
N GLN A 213 -7.79 4.27 3.37
CA GLN A 213 -7.67 3.31 4.48
C GLN A 213 -6.45 2.39 4.37
N THR A 214 -6.12 1.88 3.17
CA THR A 214 -5.03 0.92 3.00
C THR A 214 -3.67 1.49 3.39
N LYS A 215 -3.37 2.74 2.99
CA LYS A 215 -2.11 3.40 3.36
C LYS A 215 -2.04 3.75 4.83
N HIS A 216 -3.16 4.18 5.42
CA HIS A 216 -3.27 4.39 6.87
C HIS A 216 -3.00 3.12 7.65
N HIS A 217 -3.72 2.04 7.35
CA HIS A 217 -3.55 0.74 7.98
C HIS A 217 -2.11 0.24 7.82
N TRP A 218 -1.51 0.43 6.63
CA TRP A 218 -0.15 -0.05 6.39
C TRP A 218 0.89 0.65 7.27
N TRP A 219 0.81 1.98 7.41
CA TRP A 219 1.74 2.75 8.24
C TRP A 219 1.51 2.50 9.73
N TRP A 220 0.24 2.48 10.17
CA TRP A 220 -0.12 2.20 11.55
C TRP A 220 0.39 0.82 11.99
N LYS A 221 0.11 -0.24 11.22
CA LYS A 221 0.49 -1.60 11.63
C LYS A 221 2.00 -1.77 11.67
N LEU A 222 2.74 -1.09 10.79
CA LEU A 222 4.20 -1.11 10.79
C LEU A 222 4.72 -0.57 12.11
N HIS A 223 4.26 0.60 12.55
CA HIS A 223 4.64 1.16 13.85
C HIS A 223 4.18 0.26 15.01
N PHE A 224 2.90 -0.16 15.01
CA PHE A 224 2.30 -0.93 16.09
C PHE A 224 3.07 -2.24 16.36
N VAL A 225 3.42 -2.98 15.31
CA VAL A 225 4.17 -4.24 15.44
C VAL A 225 5.56 -4.02 16.02
N TRP A 226 6.29 -3.01 15.55
CA TRP A 226 7.69 -2.80 15.95
C TRP A 226 7.86 -2.18 17.33
N ASP A 227 6.85 -1.44 17.80
CA ASP A 227 6.96 -0.59 18.99
C ASP A 227 5.91 -0.86 20.08
N ARG A 228 4.72 -1.35 19.72
CA ARG A 228 3.57 -1.52 20.65
C ARG A 228 3.27 -2.96 21.01
N VAL A 229 3.66 -3.93 20.18
CA VAL A 229 3.46 -5.36 20.49
C VAL A 229 4.45 -5.82 21.57
N ARG A 230 3.95 -6.14 22.76
CA ARG A 230 4.75 -6.51 23.94
C ARG A 230 5.61 -7.75 23.71
N ALA A 231 5.07 -8.75 23.02
CA ALA A 231 5.80 -9.98 22.68
C ALA A 231 7.02 -9.73 21.75
N LEU A 232 7.10 -8.55 21.14
CA LEU A 232 8.18 -8.14 20.23
C LEU A 232 9.10 -7.08 20.82
N LYS A 233 9.01 -6.83 22.14
CA LYS A 233 9.96 -5.97 22.85
C LYS A 233 11.39 -6.46 22.60
N ASP A 234 12.25 -5.55 22.17
CA ASP A 234 13.66 -5.81 21.83
C ASP A 234 13.87 -6.90 20.76
N HIS A 235 12.86 -7.19 19.93
CA HIS A 235 12.98 -8.13 18.82
C HIS A 235 14.02 -7.64 17.80
N ARG A 236 14.99 -8.50 17.47
CA ARG A 236 16.08 -8.24 16.50
C ARG A 236 15.98 -9.09 15.23
N GLY A 237 14.99 -9.99 15.18
CA GLY A 237 14.71 -10.79 14.00
C GLY A 237 14.10 -9.97 12.86
N LEU A 238 13.68 -10.69 11.84
CA LEU A 238 12.97 -10.11 10.70
C LEU A 238 11.46 -10.10 10.96
N VAL A 239 10.80 -9.07 10.46
CA VAL A 239 9.34 -9.00 10.32
C VAL A 239 8.99 -9.09 8.84
N LEU A 240 8.32 -10.17 8.45
CA LEU A 240 7.82 -10.41 7.10
C LEU A 240 6.42 -9.82 6.94
N LEU A 241 6.26 -8.89 6.01
CA LEU A 241 5.00 -8.23 5.67
C LEU A 241 4.35 -8.93 4.47
N ILE A 242 3.11 -9.39 4.64
CA ILE A 242 2.28 -10.01 3.61
C ILE A 242 0.82 -9.50 3.68
N GLU A 243 0.02 -9.82 2.67
CA GLU A 243 -1.39 -9.45 2.55
C GLU A 243 -2.26 -10.71 2.53
N GLU A 244 -3.56 -10.56 2.82
CA GLU A 244 -4.53 -11.67 2.93
C GLU A 244 -4.68 -12.53 1.67
N ASP A 245 -4.29 -12.01 0.49
CA ASP A 245 -4.34 -12.69 -0.80
C ASP A 245 -2.97 -13.14 -1.31
N HIS A 246 -1.99 -13.21 -0.43
CA HIS A 246 -0.76 -13.94 -0.69
C HIS A 246 -0.92 -15.44 -0.45
N PHE A 247 -0.06 -16.21 -1.13
CA PHE A 247 0.12 -17.65 -0.93
C PHE A 247 1.62 -17.91 -0.79
N LEU A 248 2.05 -18.68 0.21
CA LEU A 248 3.47 -18.94 0.46
C LEU A 248 3.89 -20.35 0.02
N SER A 249 5.11 -20.49 -0.50
CA SER A 249 5.67 -21.81 -0.83
C SER A 249 6.00 -22.61 0.44
N PRO A 250 6.01 -23.95 0.39
CA PRO A 250 6.32 -24.77 1.56
C PRO A 250 7.71 -24.53 2.18
N ASP A 251 8.66 -23.98 1.41
CA ASP A 251 10.04 -23.73 1.81
C ASP A 251 10.34 -22.26 2.15
N PHE A 252 9.34 -21.37 2.22
CA PHE A 252 9.60 -19.93 2.37
C PHE A 252 10.44 -19.58 3.60
N LEU A 253 10.21 -20.24 4.73
CA LEU A 253 10.98 -20.03 5.97
C LEU A 253 12.43 -20.46 5.81
N HIS A 254 12.65 -21.63 5.22
CA HIS A 254 13.98 -22.16 4.93
C HIS A 254 14.74 -21.23 3.98
N PHE A 255 14.07 -20.78 2.92
CA PHE A 255 14.64 -19.88 1.93
C PHE A 255 15.00 -18.52 2.55
N LEU A 256 14.10 -17.92 3.34
CA LEU A 256 14.35 -16.63 3.99
C LEU A 256 15.52 -16.70 4.99
N LYS A 257 15.66 -17.82 5.72
CA LYS A 257 16.83 -18.06 6.59
C LYS A 257 18.13 -18.05 5.81
N LEU A 258 18.18 -18.74 4.65
CA LEU A 258 19.35 -18.71 3.78
C LEU A 258 19.61 -17.31 3.18
N MET A 259 18.56 -16.58 2.79
CA MET A 259 18.71 -15.20 2.32
C MET A 259 19.30 -14.30 3.39
N SER A 260 18.87 -14.45 4.65
CA SER A 260 19.40 -13.66 5.77
C SER A 260 20.89 -13.95 6.03
N ILE A 261 21.33 -15.21 5.90
CA ILE A 261 22.74 -15.59 6.01
C ILE A 261 23.54 -14.98 4.85
N LEU A 262 23.06 -15.16 3.62
CA LEU A 262 23.68 -14.64 2.40
C LEU A 262 23.75 -13.10 2.39
N LYS A 263 22.73 -12.43 2.91
CA LYS A 263 22.73 -10.96 3.12
C LYS A 263 23.90 -10.57 4.02
N ARG A 264 24.05 -11.20 5.18
CA ARG A 264 25.13 -10.88 6.13
C ARG A 264 26.51 -11.09 5.52
N GLU A 265 26.69 -12.13 4.72
CA GLU A 265 28.00 -12.52 4.17
C GLU A 265 28.36 -11.80 2.87
N ASN A 266 27.38 -11.51 2.01
CA ASN A 266 27.63 -11.04 0.64
C ASN A 266 26.81 -9.82 0.21
N CYS A 267 25.88 -9.33 1.03
CA CYS A 267 25.14 -8.08 0.76
C CYS A 267 24.84 -7.32 2.08
N PRO A 268 25.87 -6.90 2.83
CA PRO A 268 25.67 -6.18 4.09
C PRO A 268 24.87 -4.89 3.89
N ASP A 269 24.98 -4.30 2.69
CA ASP A 269 24.29 -3.10 2.21
C ASP A 269 22.89 -3.35 1.64
N CYS A 270 22.40 -4.60 1.60
CA CYS A 270 20.99 -4.87 1.33
C CYS A 270 20.13 -4.45 2.52
N ASP A 271 19.06 -3.69 2.28
CA ASP A 271 18.14 -3.20 3.32
C ASP A 271 16.96 -4.13 3.55
N ILE A 272 16.52 -4.82 2.49
CA ILE A 272 15.28 -5.61 2.45
C ILE A 272 15.53 -6.97 1.80
N LEU A 273 14.82 -7.98 2.29
CA LEU A 273 14.68 -9.26 1.58
C LEU A 273 13.25 -9.35 1.02
N SER A 274 13.11 -9.80 -0.22
CA SER A 274 11.81 -10.10 -0.81
C SER A 274 11.72 -11.57 -1.22
N LEU A 275 10.61 -12.20 -0.84
CA LEU A 275 10.33 -13.59 -1.20
C LEU A 275 10.00 -13.77 -2.68
N GLY A 276 9.76 -12.70 -3.44
CA GLY A 276 9.51 -12.82 -4.87
C GLY A 276 9.10 -11.51 -5.55
N SER A 277 8.94 -11.60 -6.85
CA SER A 277 8.42 -10.53 -7.68
C SER A 277 7.25 -11.00 -8.52
N TYR A 278 6.42 -10.06 -8.96
CA TYR A 278 5.42 -10.34 -9.99
C TYR A 278 6.13 -10.74 -11.30
N GLY A 279 5.60 -11.74 -11.99
CA GLY A 279 6.12 -12.14 -13.30
C GLY A 279 5.98 -13.63 -13.57
N HIS A 280 6.68 -14.06 -14.62
CA HIS A 280 6.67 -15.46 -15.04
C HIS A 280 7.33 -16.35 -13.99
N ILE A 281 6.54 -17.22 -13.37
CA ILE A 281 7.00 -18.17 -12.36
C ILE A 281 7.77 -19.30 -13.04
N SER A 282 9.05 -19.44 -12.72
CA SER A 282 9.88 -20.55 -13.21
C SER A 282 10.87 -20.96 -12.14
N TYR A 283 10.82 -22.22 -11.74
CA TYR A 283 11.73 -22.84 -10.78
C TYR A 283 12.98 -23.47 -11.42
N PRO A 284 12.88 -24.17 -12.58
CA PRO A 284 14.04 -24.74 -13.25
C PRO A 284 15.20 -23.76 -13.36
N SER A 285 16.36 -24.15 -12.84
CA SER A 285 17.59 -23.36 -12.78
C SER A 285 17.56 -22.07 -11.96
N LYS A 286 16.44 -21.75 -11.27
CA LYS A 286 16.21 -20.51 -10.50
C LYS A 286 15.91 -20.74 -9.02
N ALA A 287 15.53 -21.96 -8.65
CA ALA A 287 15.04 -22.27 -7.31
C ALA A 287 16.03 -21.96 -6.17
N ASN A 288 17.34 -21.93 -6.43
CA ASN A 288 18.39 -21.59 -5.46
C ASN A 288 19.07 -20.23 -5.74
N LYS A 289 18.45 -19.37 -6.53
CA LYS A 289 19.04 -18.10 -6.98
C LYS A 289 18.30 -16.90 -6.41
N VAL A 290 19.09 -15.86 -6.14
CA VAL A 290 18.60 -14.54 -5.74
C VAL A 290 19.28 -13.47 -6.60
N GLU A 291 18.60 -12.34 -6.76
CA GLU A 291 19.15 -11.14 -7.37
C GLU A 291 19.21 -10.03 -6.31
N VAL A 292 20.20 -9.15 -6.41
CA VAL A 292 20.21 -7.89 -5.66
C VAL A 292 19.80 -6.78 -6.61
N LYS A 293 18.76 -6.04 -6.26
CA LYS A 293 18.14 -4.99 -7.09
C LYS A 293 17.94 -3.70 -6.29
N ALA A 294 17.77 -2.57 -6.97
CA ALA A 294 17.10 -1.43 -6.34
C ALA A 294 15.62 -1.80 -6.09
N TRP A 295 15.13 -1.51 -4.89
CA TRP A 295 13.73 -1.79 -4.56
C TRP A 295 12.80 -0.95 -5.43
N LYS A 296 11.70 -1.57 -5.86
CA LYS A 296 10.69 -0.98 -6.75
C LYS A 296 9.33 -1.53 -6.37
N SER A 297 8.37 -0.62 -6.14
CA SER A 297 7.02 -0.95 -5.65
C SER A 297 6.36 -2.03 -6.49
N THR A 298 6.31 -1.85 -7.80
CA THR A 298 5.63 -2.74 -8.75
C THR A 298 6.25 -4.13 -8.88
N GLU A 299 7.39 -4.39 -8.25
CA GLU A 299 8.13 -5.66 -8.38
C GLU A 299 8.38 -6.31 -7.02
N HIS A 300 8.50 -5.56 -5.93
CA HIS A 300 9.07 -6.05 -4.67
C HIS A 300 8.22 -5.72 -3.44
N ASN A 301 6.96 -5.32 -3.62
CA ASN A 301 6.01 -5.05 -2.52
C ASN A 301 5.44 -6.33 -1.87
N MET A 302 5.63 -7.51 -2.48
CA MET A 302 5.14 -8.78 -1.94
C MET A 302 6.18 -9.49 -1.06
N GLY A 303 5.82 -9.86 0.16
CA GLY A 303 6.67 -10.67 1.02
C GLY A 303 7.98 -9.98 1.41
N MET A 304 7.87 -8.70 1.80
CA MET A 304 8.99 -7.88 2.24
C MET A 304 9.36 -8.22 3.69
N ALA A 305 10.60 -8.65 3.93
CA ALA A 305 11.14 -8.83 5.27
C ALA A 305 12.00 -7.63 5.66
N LEU A 306 11.65 -7.00 6.78
CA LEU A 306 12.32 -5.83 7.35
C LEU A 306 13.08 -6.20 8.62
N SER A 307 14.24 -5.58 8.81
CA SER A 307 14.94 -5.57 10.09
C SER A 307 14.49 -4.38 10.94
N ARG A 308 14.83 -4.39 12.24
CA ARG A 308 14.61 -3.22 13.12
C ARG A 308 15.33 -1.98 12.60
N GLU A 309 16.55 -2.14 12.08
CA GLU A 309 17.33 -1.03 11.50
C GLU A 309 16.61 -0.42 10.29
N THR A 310 16.09 -1.26 9.39
CA THR A 310 15.32 -0.82 8.22
C THR A 310 14.05 -0.06 8.64
N TYR A 311 13.33 -0.56 9.66
CA TYR A 311 12.18 0.11 10.23
C TYR A 311 12.53 1.47 10.86
N GLN A 312 13.63 1.56 11.62
CA GLN A 312 14.05 2.81 12.24
C GLN A 312 14.38 3.90 11.22
N LYS A 313 15.01 3.54 10.09
CA LYS A 313 15.21 4.48 8.96
C LYS A 313 13.89 4.92 8.34
N LEU A 314 12.93 4.00 8.19
CA LEU A 314 11.60 4.31 7.66
C LEU A 314 10.81 5.27 8.54
N ILE A 315 10.75 5.01 9.86
CA ILE A 315 9.88 5.78 10.74
C ILE A 315 10.33 7.25 10.85
N GLN A 316 11.64 7.52 10.67
CA GLN A 316 12.20 8.87 10.55
C GLN A 316 11.66 9.63 9.32
N CYS A 317 11.14 8.91 8.32
CA CYS A 317 10.51 9.46 7.12
C CYS A 317 8.98 9.57 7.21
N THR A 318 8.41 9.55 8.42
CA THR A 318 6.95 9.63 8.63
C THR A 318 6.34 10.84 7.94
N ASP A 319 6.91 12.04 8.08
CA ASP A 319 6.34 13.24 7.46
C ASP A 319 6.32 13.12 5.93
N ALA A 320 7.43 12.70 5.32
CA ALA A 320 7.52 12.48 3.87
C ALA A 320 6.53 11.42 3.37
N PHE A 321 6.36 10.32 4.11
CA PHE A 321 5.41 9.25 3.76
C PHE A 321 3.97 9.76 3.82
N CYS A 322 3.65 10.44 4.92
CA CYS A 322 2.30 10.86 5.26
C CYS A 322 1.83 12.08 4.45
N THR A 323 2.72 12.87 3.85
CA THR A 323 2.33 14.02 3.01
C THR A 323 2.55 13.80 1.52
N TYR A 324 3.21 12.72 1.10
CA TYR A 324 3.34 12.41 -0.31
C TYR A 324 1.98 12.03 -0.89
N ASP A 325 1.56 12.78 -1.91
CA ASP A 325 0.25 12.67 -2.57
C ASP A 325 0.14 11.42 -3.47
N ASP A 326 0.12 10.28 -2.80
CA ASP A 326 -0.13 8.96 -3.36
C ASP A 326 -0.78 8.09 -2.28
N TYR A 327 -2.02 7.66 -2.51
CA TYR A 327 -2.76 6.80 -1.57
C TYR A 327 -2.23 5.36 -1.52
N ASN A 328 -1.29 4.98 -2.39
CA ASN A 328 -0.65 3.67 -2.36
C ASN A 328 0.57 3.70 -1.44
N TRP A 329 0.61 2.79 -0.47
CA TRP A 329 1.71 2.72 0.50
C TRP A 329 3.04 2.37 -0.18
N ASP A 330 3.04 1.50 -1.18
CA ASP A 330 4.24 1.00 -1.87
C ASP A 330 4.84 2.05 -2.80
N TRP A 331 4.02 2.80 -3.55
CA TRP A 331 4.48 3.97 -4.32
C TRP A 331 5.01 5.09 -3.40
N SER A 332 4.39 5.27 -2.23
CA SER A 332 4.90 6.16 -1.20
C SER A 332 6.26 5.69 -0.67
N LEU A 333 6.46 4.40 -0.41
CA LEU A 333 7.78 3.86 -0.06
C LEU A 333 8.81 4.09 -1.18
N GLN A 334 8.42 3.90 -2.43
CA GLN A 334 9.32 4.12 -3.56
C GLN A 334 9.78 5.58 -3.61
N HIS A 335 8.87 6.52 -3.35
CA HIS A 335 9.21 7.93 -3.20
C HIS A 335 10.25 8.14 -2.09
N LEU A 336 10.07 7.55 -0.91
CA LEU A 336 11.01 7.68 0.20
C LEU A 336 12.43 7.23 -0.16
N THR A 337 12.58 6.20 -0.99
CA THR A 337 13.90 5.69 -1.41
C THR A 337 14.75 6.71 -2.16
N VAL A 338 14.15 7.78 -2.68
CA VAL A 338 14.86 8.83 -3.42
C VAL A 338 14.75 10.22 -2.79
N THR A 339 13.85 10.43 -1.82
CA THR A 339 13.62 11.77 -1.22
C THR A 339 13.89 11.88 0.27
N CYS A 340 13.90 10.78 1.03
CA CYS A 340 14.03 10.84 2.48
C CYS A 340 15.04 9.84 3.07
N LEU A 341 15.03 8.60 2.60
CA LEU A 341 15.93 7.59 3.12
C LEU A 341 17.40 7.98 2.86
N PRO A 342 18.34 7.65 3.77
CA PRO A 342 19.76 8.00 3.60
C PRO A 342 20.39 7.43 2.32
N SER A 343 19.87 6.29 1.89
CA SER A 343 20.18 5.64 0.62
C SER A 343 18.93 4.98 0.08
N TYR A 344 18.87 4.82 -1.25
CA TYR A 344 17.84 3.99 -1.85
C TYR A 344 17.96 2.55 -1.34
N TRP A 345 16.83 1.86 -1.25
CA TRP A 345 16.83 0.49 -0.79
C TRP A 345 17.42 -0.47 -1.80
N LYS A 346 18.35 -1.29 -1.32
CA LYS A 346 18.76 -2.52 -2.02
C LYS A 346 17.95 -3.69 -1.50
N VAL A 347 17.30 -4.40 -2.41
CA VAL A 347 16.53 -5.61 -2.12
C VAL A 347 17.25 -6.84 -2.64
N MET A 348 17.44 -7.83 -1.78
CA MET A 348 17.75 -9.19 -2.22
C MET A 348 16.43 -9.92 -2.47
N VAL A 349 16.18 -10.38 -3.68
CA VAL A 349 14.91 -10.99 -4.09
C VAL A 349 15.13 -12.37 -4.67
N SER A 350 14.20 -13.30 -4.39
CA SER A 350 14.21 -14.64 -4.97
C SER A 350 13.90 -14.62 -6.48
N GLU A 351 14.69 -15.32 -7.29
CA GLU A 351 14.40 -15.50 -8.72
C GLU A 351 13.20 -16.43 -8.97
N ALA A 352 13.01 -17.43 -8.10
CA ALA A 352 11.83 -18.30 -8.08
C ALA A 352 10.98 -17.91 -6.86
N PRO A 353 9.79 -17.32 -7.04
CA PRO A 353 9.05 -16.69 -5.95
C PRO A 353 8.59 -17.70 -4.90
N ARG A 354 8.78 -17.35 -3.62
CA ARG A 354 8.29 -18.04 -2.41
C ARG A 354 7.00 -17.43 -1.87
N VAL A 355 6.54 -16.35 -2.51
CA VAL A 355 5.25 -15.69 -2.29
C VAL A 355 4.58 -15.49 -3.65
N PHE A 356 3.28 -15.76 -3.71
CA PHE A 356 2.45 -15.62 -4.89
C PHE A 356 1.26 -14.74 -4.57
N HIS A 357 0.84 -13.92 -5.53
CA HIS A 357 -0.40 -13.16 -5.44
C HIS A 357 -1.55 -14.02 -5.95
N ALA A 358 -2.40 -14.51 -5.05
CA ALA A 358 -3.59 -15.27 -5.39
C ALA A 358 -4.77 -14.36 -5.76
N GLY A 359 -4.73 -13.08 -5.37
CA GLY A 359 -5.71 -12.08 -5.74
C GLY A 359 -5.83 -11.94 -7.26
N ASP A 360 -6.95 -12.37 -7.85
CA ASP A 360 -7.29 -12.07 -9.25
C ASP A 360 -8.37 -11.00 -9.37
N CYS A 361 -8.85 -10.53 -8.22
CA CYS A 361 -9.71 -9.37 -8.02
C CYS A 361 -9.29 -8.63 -6.74
N GLY A 362 -9.37 -7.31 -6.79
CA GLY A 362 -8.88 -6.38 -5.77
C GLY A 362 -9.27 -4.96 -6.16
N MET A 363 -8.86 -3.95 -5.38
CA MET A 363 -9.30 -2.55 -5.56
C MET A 363 -9.09 -1.99 -6.98
N HIS A 364 -8.21 -2.60 -7.79
CA HIS A 364 -7.85 -2.14 -9.14
C HIS A 364 -8.30 -3.08 -10.28
N HIS A 365 -9.01 -4.18 -10.01
CA HIS A 365 -9.38 -5.15 -11.05
C HIS A 365 -10.83 -4.96 -11.55
N LYS A 366 -11.02 -4.97 -12.88
CA LYS A 366 -12.32 -4.81 -13.56
C LYS A 366 -13.15 -6.10 -13.69
N LYS A 367 -12.68 -7.25 -13.20
CA LYS A 367 -13.37 -8.53 -13.36
C LYS A 367 -14.42 -8.70 -12.25
N SER A 368 -15.64 -9.05 -12.64
CA SER A 368 -16.78 -9.25 -11.74
C SER A 368 -16.81 -10.62 -11.05
N VAL A 369 -16.03 -11.60 -11.53
CA VAL A 369 -15.97 -12.96 -10.96
C VAL A 369 -14.54 -13.26 -10.53
N CYS A 370 -14.34 -13.31 -9.21
CA CYS A 370 -13.12 -13.79 -8.59
C CYS A 370 -13.20 -15.32 -8.48
N MET A 371 -12.15 -16.05 -8.85
CA MET A 371 -12.10 -17.50 -8.64
C MET A 371 -10.84 -17.90 -7.87
N PRO A 372 -10.81 -17.71 -6.54
CA PRO A 372 -9.67 -18.05 -5.70
C PRO A 372 -9.18 -19.50 -5.91
N SER A 373 -10.11 -20.44 -6.08
CA SER A 373 -9.82 -21.85 -6.35
C SER A 373 -8.99 -22.07 -7.62
N SER A 374 -9.23 -21.28 -8.68
CA SER A 374 -8.47 -21.40 -9.94
C SER A 374 -7.02 -20.97 -9.78
N GLN A 375 -6.77 -19.91 -8.99
CA GLN A 375 -5.43 -19.41 -8.72
C GLN A 375 -4.68 -20.37 -7.80
N LYS A 376 -5.36 -20.88 -6.78
CA LYS A 376 -4.85 -21.96 -5.92
C LYS A 376 -4.36 -23.15 -6.74
N THR A 377 -5.20 -23.68 -7.64
CA THR A 377 -4.83 -24.83 -8.48
C THR A 377 -3.60 -24.54 -9.36
N LYS A 378 -3.48 -23.33 -9.93
CA LYS A 378 -2.29 -22.94 -10.70
C LYS A 378 -1.03 -22.92 -9.83
N ILE A 379 -1.10 -22.31 -8.66
CA ILE A 379 0.03 -22.22 -7.73
C ILE A 379 0.42 -23.61 -7.22
N ASP A 380 -0.54 -24.42 -6.79
CA ASP A 380 -0.31 -25.81 -6.37
C ASP A 380 0.34 -26.64 -7.48
N THR A 381 -0.12 -26.51 -8.74
CA THR A 381 0.49 -27.22 -9.89
C THR A 381 1.96 -26.85 -10.08
N ILE A 382 2.29 -25.56 -9.96
CA ILE A 382 3.68 -25.09 -10.10
C ILE A 382 4.54 -25.64 -8.96
N LEU A 383 4.06 -25.57 -7.72
CA LEU A 383 4.81 -26.03 -6.56
C LEU A 383 4.99 -27.55 -6.55
N GLN A 384 3.97 -28.32 -6.96
CA GLN A 384 4.04 -29.78 -7.08
C GLN A 384 5.05 -30.21 -8.15
N SER A 385 4.97 -29.62 -9.35
CA SER A 385 5.90 -29.89 -10.44
C SER A 385 7.34 -29.46 -10.15
N SER A 386 7.54 -28.56 -9.18
CA SER A 386 8.85 -28.04 -8.77
C SER A 386 9.30 -28.55 -7.39
N SER A 387 8.60 -29.54 -6.82
CA SER A 387 8.80 -30.00 -5.44
C SER A 387 10.23 -30.45 -5.13
N ASN A 388 10.91 -31.09 -6.09
CA ASN A 388 12.30 -31.53 -5.99
C ASN A 388 13.34 -30.38 -6.00
N GLN A 389 12.92 -29.15 -6.29
CA GLN A 389 13.77 -27.96 -6.33
C GLN A 389 13.56 -27.02 -5.13
N LEU A 390 12.53 -27.30 -4.31
CA LEU A 390 12.32 -26.61 -3.04
C LEU A 390 13.39 -27.02 -2.02
N PHE A 391 13.55 -26.23 -0.97
CA PHE A 391 14.54 -26.46 0.10
C PHE A 391 16.00 -26.55 -0.41
N PRO A 392 16.49 -25.56 -1.18
CA PRO A 392 17.87 -25.57 -1.66
C PRO A 392 18.86 -25.55 -0.48
N LYS A 393 20.01 -26.20 -0.61
CA LYS A 393 21.02 -26.23 0.48
C LYS A 393 21.72 -24.89 0.68
N ASN A 394 21.98 -24.17 -0.42
CA ASN A 394 22.67 -22.89 -0.46
C ASN A 394 22.02 -21.98 -1.51
N LEU A 395 22.21 -20.67 -1.38
CA LEU A 395 21.74 -19.67 -2.34
C LEU A 395 22.90 -19.01 -3.07
N LEU A 396 22.64 -18.55 -4.30
CA LEU A 396 23.61 -17.85 -5.14
C LEU A 396 23.06 -16.51 -5.59
N ILE A 397 23.86 -15.45 -5.45
CA ILE A 397 23.57 -14.14 -6.05
C ILE A 397 23.98 -14.20 -7.52
N THR A 398 23.03 -14.06 -8.44
CA THR A 398 23.30 -14.16 -9.88
C THR A 398 23.43 -12.82 -10.56
N LYS A 399 22.76 -11.78 -10.04
CA LYS A 399 22.82 -10.43 -10.56
C LYS A 399 22.84 -9.41 -9.43
N ARG A 400 23.55 -8.31 -9.67
CA ARG A 400 23.53 -7.11 -8.85
C ARG A 400 23.18 -5.94 -9.74
N LEU A 401 22.03 -5.32 -9.48
CA LEU A 401 21.48 -4.20 -10.22
C LEU A 401 21.03 -3.11 -9.24
N PRO A 402 21.12 -1.83 -9.61
CA PRO A 402 21.94 -1.34 -10.71
C PRO A 402 23.45 -1.48 -10.37
N ALA A 403 24.34 -1.19 -11.33
CA ALA A 403 25.78 -1.24 -11.10
C ALA A 403 26.21 -0.24 -10.01
N ASN A 404 27.39 -0.45 -9.42
CA ASN A 404 27.93 0.43 -8.37
C ASN A 404 27.90 1.90 -8.82
N GLY A 405 27.31 2.77 -8.00
CA GLY A 405 27.18 4.21 -8.27
C GLY A 405 25.88 4.65 -8.95
N ALA A 406 25.01 3.73 -9.36
CA ALA A 406 23.69 4.08 -9.87
C ALA A 406 22.71 4.43 -8.73
N GLY A 407 21.82 5.40 -9.00
CA GLY A 407 20.85 5.90 -8.03
C GLY A 407 19.61 5.00 -7.83
N GLY A 408 18.76 5.41 -6.89
CA GLY A 408 17.46 4.79 -6.65
C GLY A 408 16.49 4.99 -7.82
N VAL A 409 15.41 4.21 -7.82
CA VAL A 409 14.37 4.29 -8.84
C VAL A 409 13.23 5.17 -8.33
N ALA A 410 13.16 6.40 -8.82
CA ALA A 410 12.05 7.30 -8.48
C ALA A 410 10.69 6.75 -9.00
N PRO A 411 9.58 7.06 -8.32
CA PRO A 411 8.25 6.84 -8.87
C PRO A 411 8.10 7.52 -10.24
N HIS A 412 7.44 6.86 -11.19
CA HIS A 412 7.21 7.43 -12.52
C HIS A 412 6.23 8.61 -12.48
N VAL A 413 5.20 8.53 -11.65
CA VAL A 413 4.15 9.54 -11.42
C VAL A 413 3.62 9.45 -9.99
N LYS A 414 2.97 10.52 -9.53
CA LYS A 414 2.05 10.46 -8.37
C LYS A 414 0.71 9.88 -8.82
N ASN A 415 0.09 9.04 -8.00
CA ASN A 415 -1.26 8.55 -8.26
C ASN A 415 -2.38 9.44 -7.65
N GLY A 416 -2.03 10.43 -6.82
CA GLY A 416 -3.00 11.32 -6.18
C GLY A 416 -3.72 10.65 -5.01
N GLY A 417 -4.95 11.07 -4.74
CA GLY A 417 -5.82 10.50 -3.70
C GLY A 417 -5.36 10.71 -2.26
N TRP A 418 -4.31 11.50 -2.02
CA TRP A 418 -3.74 11.73 -0.70
C TRP A 418 -3.38 13.21 -0.51
N GLY A 419 -4.23 14.12 -0.98
CA GLY A 419 -4.08 15.58 -0.83
C GLY A 419 -4.69 16.15 0.45
N ASP A 420 -5.59 15.41 1.11
CA ASP A 420 -6.32 15.89 2.28
C ASP A 420 -5.44 15.94 3.53
N ILE A 421 -5.30 17.13 4.12
CA ILE A 421 -4.44 17.35 5.29
C ILE A 421 -4.85 16.52 6.50
N ARG A 422 -6.12 16.10 6.61
CA ARG A 422 -6.58 15.26 7.72
C ARG A 422 -5.96 13.86 7.63
N ASP A 423 -5.84 13.31 6.41
CA ASP A 423 -5.12 12.05 6.18
C ASP A 423 -3.63 12.21 6.52
N HIS A 424 -3.03 13.37 6.20
CA HIS A 424 -1.63 13.63 6.55
C HIS A 424 -1.41 13.62 8.06
N GLU A 425 -2.22 14.37 8.81
CA GLU A 425 -2.07 14.52 10.25
C GLU A 425 -2.41 13.24 11.01
N LEU A 426 -3.46 12.51 10.60
CA LEU A 426 -3.75 11.19 11.18
C LEU A 426 -2.59 10.22 10.96
N CYS A 427 -2.04 10.17 9.74
CA CYS A 427 -0.90 9.31 9.44
C CYS A 427 0.34 9.66 10.30
N LYS A 428 0.64 10.96 10.48
CA LYS A 428 1.76 11.43 11.32
C LYS A 428 1.55 11.18 12.81
N SER A 429 0.30 10.98 13.24
CA SER A 429 -0.02 10.78 14.65
C SER A 429 0.35 9.39 15.15
N TYR A 430 0.39 8.37 14.29
CA TYR A 430 0.56 6.97 14.72
C TYR A 430 1.79 6.70 15.59
N PRO A 431 2.99 7.25 15.31
CA PRO A 431 4.15 7.06 16.19
C PRO A 431 4.00 7.69 17.58
N ARG A 432 3.06 8.63 17.74
CA ARG A 432 2.87 9.44 18.96
C ARG A 432 1.67 8.98 19.78
N LEU A 433 0.68 8.37 19.14
CA LEU A 433 -0.51 7.83 19.80
C LEU A 433 -0.17 6.53 20.56
N GLN A 434 -0.81 6.34 21.71
CA GLN A 434 -0.62 5.14 22.56
C GLN A 434 -1.54 4.00 22.16
#